data_AF-A0A535Z6T9-F1
#
_entry.id   AF-A0A535Z6T9-F1
#
_cell.length_a   1.000
_cell.length_b   1.000
_cell.length_c   1.000
_cell.angle_alpha   90.00
_cell.angle_beta   90.00
_cell.angle_gamma   90.00
#
_symmetry.space_group_name_H-M   'P 1'
#
loop_
_entity.id
_entity.type
_entity.pdbx_description
1 polymer ?
#
loop_
_entity_poly.entity_id
_entity_poly.type
_entity_poly.pdbx_seq_one_letter_code
_entity_poly.pdbx_strand_id
1 'polypeptide(L)'
;LLFQVTPDHLRLLLIDPKRVELTGYNGLPHLALPVLVESHQAAAALRWAVAEMDRRYKLFSGEGVRNIATYNEKAALKSARSLPYIVIVIDELADLMMVAAGEIEELICRIAQLARAVGIHLII
;
A
#
# COMPACT_ATOMS: atom_id res chain seq x y z
N LEU A 1 -8.32 -11.28 5.39
CA LEU A 1 -6.91 -11.03 4.99
C LEU A 1 -5.92 -11.63 5.99
N LEU A 2 -5.89 -11.14 7.23
CA LEU A 2 -4.89 -11.55 8.23
C LEU A 2 -4.90 -13.06 8.59
N PHE A 3 -6.06 -13.72 8.54
CA PHE A 3 -6.18 -15.16 8.80
C PHE A 3 -5.75 -16.08 7.65
N GLN A 4 -5.49 -15.53 6.45
CA GLN A 4 -5.27 -16.31 5.24
C GLN A 4 -3.91 -16.04 4.59
N VAL A 5 -3.28 -14.90 4.88
CA VAL A 5 -2.09 -14.43 4.17
C VAL A 5 -1.00 -14.05 5.16
N THR A 6 0.24 -14.48 4.88
CA THR A 6 1.41 -14.17 5.71
C THR A 6 1.97 -12.77 5.41
N PRO A 7 2.78 -12.19 6.31
CA PRO A 7 3.41 -10.87 6.12
C PRO A 7 4.30 -10.75 4.87
N ASP A 8 4.83 -11.88 4.38
CA ASP A 8 5.65 -11.92 3.16
C ASP A 8 4.83 -11.74 1.89
N HIS A 9 3.52 -12.02 1.94
CA HIS A 9 2.60 -11.90 0.82
C HIS A 9 1.68 -10.67 0.93
N LEU A 10 1.50 -10.11 2.12
CA LEU A 10 0.65 -8.95 2.36
C LEU A 10 1.29 -7.97 3.36
N ARG A 11 1.38 -6.71 2.95
CA ARG A 11 1.74 -5.58 3.81
C ARG A 11 0.58 -4.61 3.93
N LEU A 12 0.35 -4.13 5.14
CA LEU A 12 -0.72 -3.20 5.48
C LEU A 12 -0.14 -1.84 5.81
N LEU A 13 -0.78 -0.79 5.30
CA LEU A 13 -0.55 0.58 5.71
C LEU A 13 -1.86 1.13 6.24
N LEU A 14 -1.92 1.41 7.54
CA LEU A 14 -3.14 1.81 8.23
C LEU A 14 -3.04 3.29 8.61
N ILE A 15 -4.04 4.07 8.23
CA ILE A 15 -4.16 5.50 8.54
C ILE A 15 -5.44 5.70 9.35
N ASP A 16 -5.29 6.13 10.60
CA ASP A 16 -6.35 6.33 11.60
C ASP A 16 -6.13 7.68 12.29
N PRO A 17 -6.61 8.77 11.71
CA PRO A 17 -6.45 10.11 12.26
C PRO A 17 -7.17 10.30 13.59
N LYS A 18 -8.20 9.49 13.88
CA LYS A 18 -9.01 9.57 15.10
C LYS A 18 -8.45 8.74 16.26
N ARG A 19 -7.51 7.82 16.01
CA ARG A 19 -6.93 6.87 16.98
C ARG A 19 -7.96 5.92 17.62
N VAL A 20 -9.07 5.64 16.94
CA VAL A 20 -10.18 4.87 17.52
C VAL A 20 -10.16 3.43 17.02
N GLU A 21 -10.15 3.23 15.71
CA GLU A 21 -10.49 1.94 15.11
C GLU A 21 -9.26 1.06 14.83
N LEU A 22 -8.13 1.66 14.39
CA LEU A 22 -7.00 0.89 13.86
C LEU A 22 -5.81 0.82 14.81
N THR A 23 -5.74 1.67 15.83
CA THR A 23 -4.59 1.72 16.76
C THR A 23 -4.31 0.37 17.45
N GLY A 24 -5.32 -0.46 17.67
CA GLY A 24 -5.19 -1.81 18.23
C GLY A 24 -4.41 -2.81 17.35
N TYR A 25 -4.19 -2.49 16.07
CA TYR A 25 -3.44 -3.33 15.13
C TYR A 25 -1.92 -3.11 15.21
N ASN A 26 -1.46 -2.14 16.02
CA ASN A 26 -0.03 -1.92 16.21
C ASN A 26 0.70 -3.18 16.70
N GLY A 27 1.88 -3.43 16.13
CA GLY A 27 2.69 -4.62 16.43
C GLY A 27 2.38 -5.83 15.56
N LEU A 28 1.39 -5.76 14.67
CA LEU A 28 1.17 -6.83 13.70
C LEU A 28 2.32 -6.92 12.69
N PRO A 29 2.80 -8.14 12.37
CA PRO A 29 3.93 -8.33 11.47
C PRO A 29 3.62 -7.92 10.02
N HIS A 30 2.33 -7.85 9.65
CA HIS A 30 1.87 -7.38 8.36
C HIS A 30 2.00 -5.88 8.17
N LEU A 31 2.15 -5.08 9.24
CA LEU A 31 2.26 -3.64 9.12
C LEU A 31 3.56 -3.22 8.42
N ALA A 32 3.43 -2.38 7.39
CA ALA A 32 4.56 -1.76 6.74
C ALA A 32 5.21 -0.69 7.64
N LEU A 33 4.36 0.03 8.38
CA LEU A 33 4.67 1.08 9.34
C LEU A 33 3.69 0.97 10.52
N PRO A 34 4.03 1.50 11.71
CA PRO A 34 3.03 1.70 12.77
C PRO A 34 1.82 2.47 12.24
N VAL A 35 0.67 2.30 12.89
CA VAL A 35 -0.56 2.98 12.48
C VAL A 35 -0.34 4.49 12.48
N LEU A 36 -0.61 5.11 11.34
CA LEU A 36 -0.35 6.52 11.10
C LEU A 36 -1.54 7.34 11.58
N VAL A 37 -1.27 8.31 12.43
CA VAL A 37 -2.31 9.22 12.94
C VAL A 37 -2.19 10.58 12.26
N GLU A 38 -0.97 11.08 12.14
CA GLU A 38 -0.76 12.45 11.71
C GLU A 38 -0.92 12.60 10.20
N SER A 39 -1.68 13.60 9.74
CA SER A 39 -2.00 13.78 8.32
C SER A 39 -0.75 13.95 7.44
N HIS A 40 0.31 14.57 7.96
CA HIS A 40 1.58 14.72 7.24
C HIS A 40 2.30 13.37 7.02
N GLN A 41 2.17 12.44 7.97
CA GLN A 41 2.69 11.08 7.84
C GLN A 41 1.86 10.25 6.86
N ALA A 42 0.53 10.43 6.89
CA ALA A 42 -0.36 9.82 5.90
C ALA A 42 0.00 10.26 4.48
N ALA A 43 0.22 11.56 4.25
CA ALA A 43 0.67 12.07 2.96
C ALA A 43 2.03 11.47 2.54
N ALA A 44 3.00 11.38 3.47
CA ALA A 44 4.30 10.75 3.20
C ALA A 44 4.17 9.27 2.83
N ALA A 45 3.28 8.53 3.50
CA ALA A 45 2.98 7.14 3.20
C ALA A 45 2.34 6.96 1.81
N LEU A 46 1.41 7.83 1.43
CA LEU A 46 0.80 7.82 0.10
C LEU A 46 1.85 8.15 -0.99
N ARG A 47 2.75 9.12 -0.74
CA ARG A 47 3.89 9.40 -1.64
C ARG A 47 4.80 8.19 -1.80
N TRP A 48 5.09 7.48 -0.70
CA TRP A 48 5.86 6.24 -0.75
C TRP A 48 5.14 5.17 -1.57
N ALA A 49 3.83 5.01 -1.41
CA ALA A 49 3.06 4.05 -2.18
C ALA A 49 3.08 4.34 -3.69
N VAL A 50 3.00 5.62 -4.08
CA VAL A 50 3.17 6.05 -5.48
C VAL A 50 4.57 5.75 -5.99
N ALA A 51 5.61 6.02 -5.22
CA ALA A 51 6.99 5.71 -5.61
C ALA A 51 7.23 4.19 -5.75
N GLU A 52 6.67 3.40 -4.84
CA GLU A 52 6.72 1.93 -4.90
C GLU A 52 5.93 1.40 -6.11
N MET A 53 4.79 1.99 -6.44
CA MET A 53 4.05 1.70 -7.66
C MET A 53 4.92 1.91 -8.91
N ASP A 54 5.56 3.07 -9.03
CA ASP A 54 6.45 3.37 -10.16
C ASP A 54 7.65 2.40 -10.24
N ARG A 55 8.23 2.06 -9.08
CA ARG A 55 9.32 1.08 -8.99
C ARG A 55 8.89 -0.28 -9.51
N ARG A 56 7.73 -0.78 -9.06
CA ARG A 56 7.18 -2.07 -9.49
C ARG A 56 6.86 -2.08 -10.97
N TYR A 57 6.33 -0.99 -11.52
CA TYR A 57 6.10 -0.86 -12.96
C TYR A 57 7.39 -1.03 -13.77
N LYS A 58 8.47 -0.34 -13.38
CA LYS A 58 9.78 -0.48 -14.05
C LYS A 58 10.32 -1.89 -13.95
N LEU A 59 10.20 -2.51 -12.78
CA LEU A 59 10.62 -3.88 -12.54
C LEU A 59 9.85 -4.88 -13.41
N PHE A 60 8.53 -4.69 -13.52
CA PHE A 60 7.66 -5.57 -14.30
C PHE A 60 7.96 -5.47 -15.79
N SER A 61 8.16 -4.24 -16.28
CA SER A 61 8.61 -4.00 -17.65
C SER A 61 9.94 -4.69 -17.94
N GLY A 62 10.92 -4.58 -17.03
CA GLY A 62 12.23 -5.24 -17.16
C GLY A 62 12.16 -6.78 -17.16
N GLU A 63 11.21 -7.35 -16.44
CA GLU A 63 11.00 -8.81 -16.40
C GLU A 63 9.99 -9.32 -17.46
N GLY A 64 9.41 -8.42 -18.27
CA GLY A 64 8.41 -8.76 -19.30
C GLY A 64 7.07 -9.25 -18.74
N VAL A 65 6.71 -8.84 -17.52
CA VAL A 65 5.46 -9.24 -16.86
C VAL A 65 4.47 -8.07 -16.77
N ARG A 66 3.17 -8.39 -16.72
CA ARG A 66 2.11 -7.37 -16.75
C ARG A 66 1.48 -7.08 -15.39
N ASN A 67 1.60 -8.00 -14.43
CA ASN A 67 0.99 -7.85 -13.12
C ASN A 67 1.80 -8.58 -12.03
N ILE A 68 1.49 -8.26 -10.78
CA ILE A 68 2.17 -8.82 -9.60
C ILE A 68 2.00 -10.34 -9.48
N ALA A 69 0.86 -10.90 -9.88
CA ALA A 69 0.62 -12.34 -9.80
C ALA A 69 1.63 -13.09 -10.69
N THR A 70 1.70 -12.71 -11.96
CA THR A 70 2.69 -13.27 -12.91
C THR A 70 4.14 -12.99 -12.51
N TYR A 71 4.43 -11.82 -11.93
CA TYR A 71 5.76 -11.54 -11.37
C TYR A 71 6.10 -12.53 -10.26
N ASN A 72 5.18 -12.75 -9.32
CA ASN A 72 5.39 -13.61 -8.16
C ASN A 72 5.48 -15.09 -8.53
N GLU A 73 4.69 -15.57 -9.50
CA GLU A 73 4.82 -16.92 -10.07
C GLU A 73 6.23 -17.13 -10.66
N LYS A 74 6.70 -16.17 -11.47
CA LYS A 74 8.05 -16.22 -12.06
C LYS A 74 9.15 -16.16 -10.99
N ALA A 75 8.96 -15.34 -9.95
CA ALA A 75 9.89 -15.25 -8.83
C ALA A 75 9.98 -16.58 -8.06
N ALA A 76 8.83 -17.23 -7.81
CA ALA A 76 8.78 -18.53 -7.14
C ALA A 76 9.53 -19.62 -7.93
N LEU A 77 9.36 -19.66 -9.26
CA LEU A 77 10.10 -20.58 -10.13
C LEU A 77 11.62 -20.36 -10.09
N LYS A 78 12.06 -19.11 -9.88
CA LYS A 78 13.46 -18.73 -9.76
C LYS A 78 14.00 -18.83 -8.33
N SER A 79 13.21 -19.32 -7.37
CA SER A 79 13.53 -19.26 -5.93
C SER A 79 13.93 -17.86 -5.44
N ALA A 80 13.37 -16.82 -6.10
CA ALA A 80 13.58 -15.42 -5.76
C ALA A 80 12.46 -14.93 -4.83
N ARG A 81 12.70 -13.81 -4.14
CA ARG A 81 11.71 -13.23 -3.23
C ARG A 81 10.54 -12.63 -4.01
N SER A 82 9.32 -13.09 -3.73
CA SER A 82 8.08 -12.48 -4.23
C SER A 82 7.85 -11.09 -3.64
N LEU A 83 7.09 -10.27 -4.35
CA LEU A 83 6.62 -8.99 -3.84
C LEU A 83 5.30 -9.15 -3.07
N PRO A 84 5.17 -8.55 -1.89
CA PRO A 84 3.91 -8.54 -1.17
C PRO A 84 2.91 -7.62 -1.85
N TYR A 85 1.63 -7.98 -1.78
CA TYR A 85 0.55 -7.04 -2.01
C TYR A 85 0.58 -5.96 -0.92
N ILE A 86 0.29 -4.71 -1.28
CA ILE A 86 0.17 -3.62 -0.33
C ILE A 86 -1.29 -3.20 -0.29
N VAL A 87 -1.87 -3.18 0.91
CA VAL A 87 -3.22 -2.65 1.12
C VAL A 87 -3.11 -1.44 2.03
N ILE A 88 -3.54 -0.30 1.53
CA ILE A 88 -3.60 0.97 2.23
C ILE A 88 -5.04 1.15 2.70
N VAL A 89 -5.22 1.33 4.00
CA VAL A 89 -6.53 1.55 4.62
C VAL A 89 -6.53 2.94 5.23
N ILE A 90 -7.52 3.74 4.85
CA ILE A 90 -7.78 5.07 5.41
C ILE A 90 -9.12 4.99 6.12
N ASP A 91 -9.14 5.13 7.45
CA ASP A 91 -10.36 5.03 8.25
C ASP A 91 -11.31 6.22 8.02
N GLU A 92 -10.74 7.43 8.00
CA GLU A 92 -11.49 8.67 7.78
C GLU A 92 -10.74 9.56 6.79
N LEU A 93 -11.15 9.50 5.52
CA LEU A 93 -10.56 10.32 4.47
C LEU A 93 -10.84 11.81 4.68
N ALA A 94 -12.01 12.17 5.21
CA ALA A 94 -12.42 13.57 5.36
C ALA A 94 -11.42 14.37 6.22
N ASP A 95 -10.92 13.77 7.30
CA ASP A 95 -9.93 14.39 8.18
C ASP A 95 -8.60 14.69 7.47
N LEU A 96 -8.17 13.80 6.56
CA LEU A 96 -6.98 14.03 5.74
C LEU A 96 -7.21 15.17 4.73
N MET A 97 -8.39 15.19 4.11
CA MET A 97 -8.77 16.20 3.13
C MET A 97 -8.88 17.60 3.75
N MET A 98 -9.32 17.72 5.01
CA MET A 98 -9.38 19.01 5.70
C MET A 98 -8.02 19.66 5.89
N VAL A 99 -6.94 18.86 5.99
CA VAL A 99 -5.59 19.37 6.22
C VAL A 99 -4.84 19.61 4.90
N ALA A 100 -4.98 18.71 3.93
CA ALA A 100 -4.19 18.73 2.70
C ALA A 100 -4.95 18.15 1.49
N ALA A 101 -6.18 18.62 1.25
CA ALA A 101 -7.05 18.13 0.16
C ALA A 101 -6.33 17.93 -1.18
N GLY A 102 -5.65 18.97 -1.68
CA GLY A 102 -5.04 18.93 -3.01
C GLY A 102 -3.97 17.84 -3.15
N GLU A 103 -3.09 17.70 -2.16
CA GLU A 103 -2.04 16.67 -2.20
C GLU A 103 -2.62 15.26 -2.01
N ILE A 104 -3.52 15.08 -1.04
CA ILE A 104 -4.11 13.77 -0.75
C ILE A 104 -4.93 13.27 -1.94
N GLU A 105 -5.72 14.14 -2.57
CA GLU A 105 -6.50 13.80 -3.77
C GLU A 105 -5.62 13.39 -4.94
N GLU A 106 -4.55 14.14 -5.22
CA GLU A 106 -3.61 13.81 -6.30
C GLU A 106 -3.00 12.43 -6.11
N LEU A 107 -2.54 12.12 -4.88
CA LEU A 107 -1.91 10.85 -4.54
C LEU A 107 -2.90 9.69 -4.62
N ILE A 108 -4.10 9.85 -4.06
CA ILE A 108 -5.16 8.83 -4.12
C ILE A 108 -5.56 8.55 -5.56
N CYS A 109 -5.78 9.60 -6.36
CA CYS A 109 -6.15 9.48 -7.76
C CYS A 109 -5.09 8.70 -8.55
N ARG A 110 -3.81 9.03 -8.34
CA ARG A 110 -2.69 8.35 -8.99
C ARG A 110 -2.59 6.87 -8.61
N ILE A 111 -2.78 6.52 -7.34
CA ILE A 111 -2.83 5.13 -6.88
C ILE A 111 -4.04 4.41 -7.50
N ALA A 112 -5.24 4.99 -7.40
CA ALA A 112 -6.46 4.37 -7.90
C ALA A 112 -6.40 4.05 -9.41
N GLN A 113 -5.74 4.90 -10.19
CA GLN A 113 -5.63 4.74 -11.64
C GLN A 113 -4.66 3.63 -12.08
N LEU A 114 -3.51 3.49 -11.41
CA LEU A 114 -2.39 2.70 -11.93
C LEU A 114 -1.99 1.52 -11.03
N ALA A 115 -2.41 1.51 -9.77
CA ALA A 115 -1.78 0.63 -8.78
C ALA A 115 -2.24 -0.84 -8.83
N ARG A 116 -3.38 -1.13 -9.51
CA ARG A 116 -3.96 -2.48 -9.61
C ARG A 116 -2.97 -3.52 -10.13
N ALA A 117 -2.28 -3.20 -11.23
CA ALA A 117 -1.37 -4.15 -11.87
C ALA A 117 -0.17 -4.49 -10.96
N VAL A 118 0.29 -3.53 -10.17
CA VAL A 118 1.44 -3.66 -9.27
C VAL A 118 1.11 -4.16 -7.86
N GLY A 119 -0.16 -4.52 -7.62
CA GLY A 119 -0.60 -5.14 -6.37
C GLY A 119 -0.65 -4.18 -5.20
N ILE A 120 -0.98 -2.91 -5.44
CA ILE A 120 -1.25 -1.92 -4.40
C ILE A 120 -2.71 -1.55 -4.49
N HIS A 121 -3.40 -1.60 -3.35
CA HIS A 121 -4.85 -1.41 -3.25
C HIS A 121 -5.17 -0.40 -2.17
N LEU A 122 -6.20 0.40 -2.41
CA LEU A 122 -6.69 1.40 -1.49
C LEU A 122 -8.07 0.98 -0.97
N ILE A 123 -8.27 1.12 0.33
CA ILE A 123 -9.55 0.99 1.03
C ILE A 123 -9.77 2.34 1.72
N ILE A 124 -10.88 2.98 1.38
CA ILE A 124 -11.36 4.24 1.94
C ILE A 124 -12.75 3.96 2.49
#